data_AF-A0ABD5PE59-F1
#
_entry.id   AF-A0ABD5PE59-F1
#
_cell.length_a   1.000
_cell.length_b   1.000
_cell.length_c   1.000
_cell.angle_alpha   90.00
_cell.angle_beta   90.00
_cell.angle_gamma   90.00
#
_symmetry.space_group_name_H-M   'P 1'
#
loop_
_entity.id
_entity.type
_entity.pdbx_description
1 polymer ?
#
loop_
_entity_poly.entity_id
_entity_poly.type
_entity_poly.pdbx_seq_one_letter_code
_entity_poly.pdbx_strand_id
1 'polypeptide(L)'
;MTSNLLEEGVEDILETLLADADDELLVVDPSASTVEELVTVATEAEDELPTIKLVAADGVLKDVMGDFIVASNAADLVEAGALSLRTSADAGGNSLFVTREAVMALVTAGEHVAALTTEDEEFVADAFDTYEAEWESAPEFKLRTPAISRVRETLGTDIGDATESDFDTVLASLETARGDGDGLDEVTISLLVAAKNDVLLYDISKWGEDVGIASKATFSRTKTKLEDMGLIDTEKVPIDVGRPRLRLKLGDDRLKNADARELAGVAQSLLAS
;
A
#
# COMPACT_ATOMS: atom_id res chain seq x y z
N MET A 1 -12.07 21.69 -29.51
CA MET A 1 -10.62 21.51 -29.65
C MET A 1 -10.20 20.80 -28.40
N THR A 2 -10.08 19.49 -28.47
CA THR A 2 -9.66 18.65 -27.35
C THR A 2 -8.15 18.89 -27.20
N SER A 3 -7.75 19.52 -26.10
CA SER A 3 -6.34 19.60 -25.78
C SER A 3 -5.96 18.23 -25.22
N ASN A 4 -4.91 17.61 -25.75
CA ASN A 4 -4.29 16.52 -25.01
C ASN A 4 -3.91 17.06 -23.63
N LEU A 5 -4.23 16.32 -22.58
CA LEU A 5 -3.81 16.68 -21.24
C LEU A 5 -2.30 16.40 -21.17
N LEU A 6 -1.55 17.47 -20.95
CA LEU A 6 -0.11 17.48 -20.86
C LEU A 6 0.23 17.91 -19.44
N GLU A 7 0.55 16.92 -18.61
CA GLU A 7 0.90 17.14 -17.22
C GLU A 7 2.34 16.73 -16.95
N GLU A 8 2.86 17.14 -15.79
CA GLU A 8 4.22 16.79 -15.39
C GLU A 8 4.29 15.32 -14.93
N GLY A 9 3.20 14.74 -14.40
CA GLY A 9 3.14 13.35 -13.93
C GLY A 9 1.84 12.59 -14.23
N VAL A 10 1.85 11.29 -13.88
CA VAL A 10 0.64 10.45 -13.89
C VAL A 10 -0.33 10.89 -12.79
N GLU A 11 0.20 11.38 -11.67
CA GLU A 11 -0.52 11.90 -10.51
C GLU A 11 -1.54 12.99 -10.89
N ASP A 12 -1.08 14.05 -11.56
CA ASP A 12 -1.94 15.17 -12.02
C ASP A 12 -3.12 14.69 -12.91
N ILE A 13 -2.85 13.71 -13.78
CA ILE A 13 -3.86 13.10 -14.65
C ILE A 13 -4.90 12.37 -13.79
N LEU A 14 -4.45 11.60 -12.80
CA LEU A 14 -5.31 10.82 -11.92
C LEU A 14 -6.15 11.71 -11.00
N GLU A 15 -5.58 12.78 -10.44
CA GLU A 15 -6.32 13.76 -9.63
C GLU A 15 -7.46 14.37 -10.44
N THR A 16 -7.16 14.81 -11.67
CA THR A 16 -8.17 15.38 -12.57
C THR A 16 -9.25 14.34 -12.89
N LEU A 17 -8.86 13.12 -13.23
CA LEU A 17 -9.79 12.02 -13.55
C LEU A 17 -10.73 11.68 -12.39
N LEU A 18 -10.20 11.58 -11.18
CA LEU A 18 -10.99 11.22 -10.00
C LEU A 18 -11.92 12.35 -9.57
N ALA A 19 -11.54 13.60 -9.79
CA ALA A 19 -12.39 14.76 -9.52
C ALA A 19 -13.51 14.95 -10.55
N ASP A 20 -13.25 14.62 -11.82
CA ASP A 20 -14.21 14.82 -12.92
C ASP A 20 -15.14 13.61 -13.15
N ALA A 21 -14.78 12.42 -12.69
CA ALA A 21 -15.60 11.22 -12.90
C ALA A 21 -16.82 11.20 -11.96
N ASP A 22 -18.02 11.33 -12.55
CA ASP A 22 -19.28 11.40 -11.80
C ASP A 22 -19.63 10.14 -10.99
N ASP A 23 -19.46 8.94 -11.57
CA ASP A 23 -19.96 7.69 -10.96
C ASP A 23 -18.95 6.54 -10.98
N GLU A 24 -18.28 6.31 -12.12
CA GLU A 24 -17.48 5.11 -12.35
C GLU A 24 -16.28 5.38 -13.26
N LEU A 25 -15.13 4.83 -12.85
CA LEU A 25 -13.87 4.87 -13.58
C LEU A 25 -13.38 3.43 -13.83
N LEU A 26 -13.30 3.04 -15.10
CA LEU A 26 -12.65 1.81 -15.53
C LEU A 26 -11.16 2.08 -15.79
N VAL A 27 -10.29 1.33 -15.13
CA VAL A 27 -8.83 1.39 -15.31
C VAL A 27 -8.38 0.07 -15.93
N VAL A 28 -7.87 0.11 -17.15
CA VAL A 28 -7.57 -1.10 -17.95
C VAL A 28 -6.08 -1.17 -18.29
N ASP A 29 -5.49 -2.32 -18.01
CA ASP A 29 -4.07 -2.63 -18.23
C ASP A 29 -3.10 -1.52 -17.72
N PRO A 30 -3.27 -1.02 -16.48
CA PRO A 30 -2.36 -0.05 -15.89
C PRO A 30 -0.95 -0.66 -15.72
N SER A 31 0.08 0.16 -15.93
CA SER A 31 1.44 -0.18 -15.49
C SER A 31 1.50 -0.27 -13.97
N ALA A 32 2.51 -0.97 -13.42
CA ALA A 32 2.72 -1.03 -11.97
C ALA A 32 2.76 0.36 -11.32
N SER A 33 3.51 1.29 -11.91
CA SER A 33 3.59 2.68 -11.45
C SER A 33 2.23 3.39 -11.48
N THR A 34 1.39 3.11 -12.48
CA THR A 34 0.05 3.72 -12.57
C THR A 34 -0.88 3.17 -11.48
N VAL A 35 -0.76 1.89 -11.12
CA VAL A 35 -1.54 1.31 -10.00
C VAL A 35 -1.10 1.92 -8.67
N GLU A 36 0.20 2.05 -8.43
CA GLU A 36 0.76 2.67 -7.22
C GLU A 36 0.29 4.11 -7.06
N GLU A 37 0.35 4.89 -8.14
CA GLU A 37 -0.08 6.28 -8.17
C GLU A 37 -1.59 6.40 -7.95
N LEU A 38 -2.40 5.60 -8.65
CA LEU A 38 -3.85 5.60 -8.48
C LEU A 38 -4.26 5.31 -7.03
N VAL A 39 -3.64 4.33 -6.38
CA VAL A 39 -3.92 4.03 -4.97
C VAL A 39 -3.52 5.20 -4.08
N THR A 40 -2.40 5.84 -4.36
CA THR A 40 -1.90 6.99 -3.59
C THR A 40 -2.87 8.17 -3.71
N VAL A 41 -3.15 8.63 -4.94
CA VAL A 41 -4.08 9.74 -5.20
C VAL A 41 -5.48 9.45 -4.65
N ALA A 42 -6.00 8.25 -4.86
CA ALA A 42 -7.33 7.90 -4.34
C ALA A 42 -7.37 7.87 -2.80
N THR A 43 -6.27 7.50 -2.14
CA THR A 43 -6.19 7.52 -0.66
C THR A 43 -6.11 8.94 -0.11
N GLU A 44 -5.48 9.86 -0.85
CA GLU A 44 -5.29 11.26 -0.45
C GLU A 44 -6.46 12.17 -0.84
N ALA A 45 -7.38 11.69 -1.69
CA ALA A 45 -8.55 12.44 -2.12
C ALA A 45 -9.42 12.90 -0.93
N GLU A 46 -9.73 14.19 -0.90
CA GLU A 46 -10.63 14.78 0.11
C GLU A 46 -12.11 14.69 -0.29
N ASP A 47 -12.38 14.56 -1.59
CA ASP A 47 -13.71 14.49 -2.18
C ASP A 47 -14.22 13.03 -2.31
N GLU A 48 -15.52 12.88 -2.60
CA GLU A 48 -16.11 11.55 -2.83
C GLU A 48 -15.55 10.94 -4.12
N LEU A 49 -14.99 9.73 -4.01
CA LEU A 49 -14.41 9.01 -5.15
C LEU A 49 -15.48 8.37 -6.03
N PRO A 50 -15.27 8.29 -7.36
CA PRO A 50 -16.04 7.39 -8.20
C PRO A 50 -15.79 5.93 -7.81
N THR A 51 -16.64 5.01 -8.26
CA THR A 51 -16.34 3.59 -8.18
C THR A 51 -15.23 3.23 -9.18
N ILE A 52 -14.06 2.86 -8.67
CA ILE A 52 -12.89 2.50 -9.47
C ILE A 52 -12.88 0.99 -9.72
N LYS A 53 -12.98 0.59 -10.98
CA LYS A 53 -12.91 -0.80 -11.45
C LYS A 53 -11.60 -1.02 -12.20
N LEU A 54 -10.64 -1.70 -11.59
CA LEU A 54 -9.29 -1.86 -12.14
C LEU A 54 -9.01 -3.30 -12.60
N VAL A 55 -8.84 -3.48 -13.91
CA VAL A 55 -8.40 -4.75 -14.50
C VAL A 55 -6.94 -4.64 -14.98
N ALA A 56 -6.08 -5.51 -14.46
CA ALA A 56 -4.65 -5.50 -14.76
C ALA A 56 -4.07 -6.91 -14.86
N ALA A 57 -2.85 -7.04 -15.38
CA ALA A 57 -2.14 -8.31 -15.37
C ALA A 57 -1.94 -8.85 -13.94
N ASP A 58 -2.15 -10.16 -13.74
CA ASP A 58 -1.98 -10.81 -12.41
C ASP A 58 -0.58 -10.59 -11.82
N GLY A 59 0.48 -10.55 -12.66
CA GLY A 59 1.83 -10.24 -12.23
C GLY A 59 1.97 -8.81 -11.70
N VAL A 60 1.40 -7.83 -12.41
CA VAL A 60 1.45 -6.41 -12.02
C VAL A 60 0.78 -6.21 -10.67
N LEU A 61 -0.42 -6.76 -10.47
CA LEU A 61 -1.11 -6.62 -9.18
C LEU A 61 -0.36 -7.34 -8.04
N LYS A 62 0.27 -8.49 -8.31
CA LYS A 62 1.07 -9.19 -7.29
C LYS A 62 2.32 -8.42 -6.89
N ASP A 63 2.97 -7.79 -7.85
CA ASP A 63 4.19 -7.03 -7.63
C ASP A 63 3.87 -5.75 -6.84
N VAL A 64 2.88 -4.97 -7.30
CA VAL A 64 2.44 -3.72 -6.65
C VAL A 64 1.88 -3.98 -5.25
N MET A 65 0.99 -4.96 -5.10
CA MET A 65 0.39 -5.32 -3.81
C MET A 65 1.35 -6.11 -2.90
N GLY A 66 2.62 -6.28 -3.32
CA GLY A 66 3.70 -6.74 -2.47
C GLY A 66 4.21 -5.64 -1.52
N ASP A 67 4.04 -4.37 -1.87
CA ASP A 67 4.33 -3.24 -0.97
C ASP A 67 3.22 -3.09 0.06
N PHE A 68 3.58 -3.08 1.34
CA PHE A 68 2.61 -3.01 2.43
C PHE A 68 1.79 -1.73 2.41
N ILE A 69 2.41 -0.58 2.10
CA ILE A 69 1.75 0.72 2.13
C ILE A 69 0.70 0.76 1.02
N VAL A 70 1.10 0.41 -0.22
CA VAL A 70 0.16 0.33 -1.34
C VAL A 70 -0.96 -0.66 -1.05
N ALA A 71 -0.63 -1.88 -0.61
CA ALA A 71 -1.60 -2.94 -0.43
C ALA A 71 -2.60 -2.67 0.70
N SER A 72 -2.17 -2.04 1.80
CA SER A 72 -3.04 -1.72 2.94
C SER A 72 -3.94 -0.51 2.67
N ASN A 73 -3.45 0.49 1.92
CA ASN A 73 -4.27 1.60 1.42
C ASN A 73 -5.29 1.11 0.37
N ALA A 74 -4.87 0.26 -0.57
CA ALA A 74 -5.79 -0.37 -1.52
C ALA A 74 -6.86 -1.20 -0.82
N ALA A 75 -6.52 -1.88 0.29
CA ALA A 75 -7.48 -2.61 1.10
C ALA A 75 -8.51 -1.70 1.77
N ASP A 76 -8.11 -0.51 2.27
CA ASP A 76 -9.06 0.51 2.77
C ASP A 76 -10.04 0.94 1.66
N LEU A 77 -9.53 1.25 0.46
CA LEU A 77 -10.36 1.64 -0.69
C LEU A 77 -11.34 0.53 -1.09
N VAL A 78 -10.92 -0.74 -1.03
CA VAL A 78 -11.78 -1.91 -1.30
C VAL A 78 -12.84 -2.09 -0.22
N GLU A 79 -12.49 -1.96 1.07
CA GLU A 79 -13.44 -2.07 2.18
C GLU A 79 -14.47 -0.92 2.16
N ALA A 80 -14.05 0.28 1.73
CA ALA A 80 -14.93 1.42 1.49
C ALA A 80 -15.83 1.26 0.25
N GLY A 81 -15.54 0.29 -0.62
CA GLY A 81 -16.26 0.07 -1.87
C GLY A 81 -15.87 1.03 -3.01
N ALA A 82 -14.86 1.86 -2.81
CA ALA A 82 -14.34 2.79 -3.81
C ALA A 82 -13.47 2.10 -4.86
N LEU A 83 -12.80 0.99 -4.52
CA LEU A 83 -11.92 0.25 -5.42
C LEU A 83 -12.35 -1.21 -5.55
N SER A 84 -12.26 -1.74 -6.76
CA SER A 84 -12.34 -3.17 -7.05
C SER A 84 -11.19 -3.58 -7.97
N LEU A 85 -10.59 -4.75 -7.69
CA LEU A 85 -9.44 -5.26 -8.44
C LEU A 85 -9.77 -6.58 -9.14
N ARG A 86 -9.42 -6.68 -10.43
CA ARG A 86 -9.54 -7.91 -11.23
C ARG A 86 -8.30 -8.17 -12.06
N THR A 87 -8.08 -9.44 -12.40
CA THR A 87 -6.93 -9.86 -13.20
C THR A 87 -7.33 -10.15 -14.65
N SER A 88 -6.56 -9.66 -15.62
CA SER A 88 -6.62 -10.12 -17.01
C SER A 88 -5.47 -11.08 -17.33
N ALA A 89 -5.74 -12.01 -18.24
CA ALA A 89 -4.71 -12.88 -18.83
C ALA A 89 -3.99 -12.21 -20.00
N ASP A 90 -4.61 -11.18 -20.58
CA ASP A 90 -4.10 -10.43 -21.71
C ASP A 90 -3.54 -9.10 -21.20
N ALA A 91 -2.21 -8.96 -21.26
CA ALA A 91 -1.48 -7.75 -20.90
C ALA A 91 -0.66 -7.28 -22.11
N GLY A 92 -0.64 -5.99 -22.38
CA GLY A 92 0.18 -5.40 -23.45
C GLY A 92 -0.46 -4.27 -24.25
N GLY A 93 -1.57 -3.70 -23.77
CA GLY A 93 -2.15 -2.46 -24.28
C GLY A 93 -1.48 -1.22 -23.68
N ASN A 94 -2.03 -0.05 -24.02
CA ASN A 94 -1.76 1.16 -23.24
C ASN A 94 -2.64 1.12 -21.99
N SER A 95 -2.18 1.77 -20.91
CA SER A 95 -3.06 2.01 -19.76
C SER A 95 -4.21 2.92 -20.18
N LEU A 96 -5.44 2.46 -19.98
CA LEU A 96 -6.64 3.21 -20.33
C LEU A 96 -7.42 3.61 -19.09
N PHE A 97 -7.94 4.82 -19.14
CA PHE A 97 -8.94 5.35 -18.22
C PHE A 97 -10.21 5.58 -19.02
N VAL A 98 -11.30 4.93 -18.61
CA VAL A 98 -12.55 4.92 -19.36
C VAL A 98 -13.68 5.33 -18.42
N THR A 99 -14.35 6.42 -18.78
CA THR A 99 -15.59 6.88 -18.16
C THR A 99 -16.72 6.83 -19.20
N ARG A 100 -17.93 7.19 -18.79
CA ARG A 100 -19.06 7.32 -19.73
C ARG A 100 -18.93 8.52 -20.67
N GLU A 101 -17.98 9.43 -20.41
CA GLU A 101 -17.83 10.69 -21.14
C GLU A 101 -16.55 10.74 -21.97
N ALA A 102 -15.50 10.04 -21.54
CA ALA A 102 -14.21 10.08 -22.21
C ALA A 102 -13.45 8.76 -22.11
N VAL A 103 -12.60 8.53 -23.12
CA VAL A 103 -11.55 7.51 -23.10
C VAL A 103 -10.19 8.19 -23.15
N MET A 104 -9.34 7.85 -22.21
CA MET A 104 -7.97 8.35 -22.09
C MET A 104 -6.98 7.21 -22.21
N ALA A 105 -6.00 7.36 -23.10
CA ALA A 105 -4.87 6.45 -23.21
C ALA A 105 -3.59 7.13 -22.71
N LEU A 106 -2.96 6.53 -21.71
CA LEU A 106 -1.71 7.02 -21.14
C LEU A 106 -0.54 6.70 -22.07
N VAL A 107 0.29 7.72 -22.33
CA VAL A 107 1.51 7.60 -23.13
C VAL A 107 2.69 8.11 -22.31
N THR A 108 3.60 7.22 -21.96
CA THR A 108 4.81 7.54 -21.18
C THR A 108 6.03 7.65 -22.11
N ALA A 109 6.81 8.71 -21.96
CA ALA A 109 8.04 8.97 -22.71
C ALA A 109 9.16 9.47 -21.79
N GLY A 110 9.84 8.53 -21.12
CA GLY A 110 10.83 8.86 -20.09
C GLY A 110 10.13 9.42 -18.86
N GLU A 111 10.50 10.63 -18.44
CA GLU A 111 9.89 11.34 -17.31
C GLU A 111 8.61 12.10 -17.70
N HIS A 112 8.23 12.09 -18.98
CA HIS A 112 7.04 12.80 -19.45
C HIS A 112 5.88 11.85 -19.65
N VAL A 113 4.69 12.30 -19.29
CA VAL A 113 3.44 11.57 -19.46
C VAL A 113 2.43 12.46 -20.20
N ALA A 114 1.67 11.86 -21.10
CA ALA A 114 0.56 12.53 -21.75
C ALA A 114 -0.65 11.60 -21.80
N ALA A 115 -1.85 12.15 -21.64
CA ALA A 115 -3.09 11.42 -21.86
C ALA A 115 -3.68 11.81 -23.23
N LEU A 116 -3.81 10.83 -24.12
CA LEU A 116 -4.53 11.00 -25.38
C LEU A 116 -6.02 10.77 -25.11
N THR A 117 -6.81 11.82 -25.27
CA THR A 117 -8.24 11.82 -24.88
C THR A 117 -9.15 11.85 -26.10
N THR A 118 -10.25 11.11 -26.04
CA THR A 118 -11.38 11.23 -26.96
C THR A 118 -12.70 11.30 -26.19
N GLU A 119 -13.57 12.19 -26.65
CA GLU A 119 -14.94 12.42 -26.16
C GLU A 119 -15.96 12.09 -27.27
N ASP A 120 -15.54 11.36 -28.31
CA ASP A 120 -16.44 10.93 -29.39
C ASP A 120 -17.48 9.96 -28.83
N GLU A 121 -18.74 10.42 -28.74
CA GLU A 121 -19.82 9.72 -28.03
C GLU A 121 -20.01 8.25 -28.48
N GLU A 122 -19.91 7.97 -29.79
CA GLU A 122 -20.06 6.61 -30.33
C GLU A 122 -18.90 5.72 -29.90
N PHE A 123 -17.66 6.22 -30.03
CA PHE A 123 -16.48 5.48 -29.61
C PHE A 123 -16.42 5.28 -28.08
N VAL A 124 -16.76 6.29 -27.29
CA VAL A 124 -16.75 6.22 -25.83
C VAL A 124 -17.75 5.18 -25.34
N ALA A 125 -18.97 5.16 -25.89
CA ALA A 125 -19.97 4.16 -25.54
C ALA A 125 -19.50 2.73 -25.88
N ASP A 126 -18.98 2.52 -27.10
CA ASP A 126 -18.47 1.22 -27.52
C ASP A 126 -17.29 0.74 -26.67
N ALA A 127 -16.37 1.66 -26.30
CA ALA A 127 -15.22 1.35 -25.46
C ALA A 127 -15.65 1.02 -24.03
N PHE A 128 -16.55 1.80 -23.45
CA PHE A 128 -17.08 1.56 -22.11
C PHE A 128 -17.74 0.19 -22.03
N ASP A 129 -18.66 -0.14 -22.94
CA ASP A 129 -19.34 -1.44 -22.99
C ASP A 129 -18.34 -2.59 -23.16
N THR A 130 -17.30 -2.40 -23.97
CA THR A 130 -16.25 -3.41 -24.19
C THR A 130 -15.48 -3.71 -22.91
N TYR A 131 -14.99 -2.67 -22.23
CA TYR A 131 -14.16 -2.84 -21.04
C TYR A 131 -14.97 -3.18 -19.79
N GLU A 132 -16.24 -2.78 -19.72
CA GLU A 132 -17.16 -3.25 -18.70
C GLU A 132 -17.40 -4.77 -18.84
N ALA A 133 -17.61 -5.27 -20.06
CA ALA A 133 -17.76 -6.71 -20.30
C ALA A 133 -16.46 -7.49 -19.97
N GLU A 134 -15.30 -6.94 -20.30
CA GLU A 134 -14.01 -7.50 -19.91
C GLU A 134 -13.91 -7.59 -18.38
N TRP A 135 -14.16 -6.48 -17.69
CA TRP A 135 -14.19 -6.38 -16.24
C TRP A 135 -15.11 -7.44 -15.62
N GLU A 136 -16.36 -7.53 -16.06
CA GLU A 136 -17.36 -8.47 -15.53
C GLU A 136 -16.94 -9.94 -15.67
N SER A 137 -16.22 -10.27 -16.73
CA SER A 137 -15.71 -11.61 -17.00
C SER A 137 -14.39 -11.94 -16.29
N ALA A 138 -13.64 -10.92 -15.88
CA ALA A 138 -12.32 -11.07 -15.29
C ALA A 138 -12.39 -11.67 -13.86
N PRO A 139 -11.46 -12.56 -13.47
CA PRO A 139 -11.37 -13.05 -12.10
C PRO A 139 -11.06 -11.93 -11.09
N GLU A 140 -11.68 -12.03 -9.90
CA GLU A 140 -11.40 -11.15 -8.76
C GLU A 140 -9.97 -11.34 -8.24
N PHE A 141 -9.26 -10.23 -8.03
CA PHE A 141 -7.98 -10.21 -7.33
C PHE A 141 -8.21 -10.03 -5.83
N LYS A 142 -7.70 -10.96 -5.02
CA LYS A 142 -7.90 -10.92 -3.56
C LYS A 142 -6.68 -10.38 -2.86
N LEU A 143 -6.84 -9.22 -2.21
CA LEU A 143 -5.84 -8.68 -1.30
C LEU A 143 -5.68 -9.59 -0.09
N ARG A 144 -4.43 -9.81 0.32
CA ARG A 144 -4.08 -10.55 1.53
C ARG A 144 -3.75 -9.63 2.69
N THR A 145 -3.28 -8.43 2.36
CA THR A 145 -2.93 -7.39 3.31
C THR A 145 -4.22 -6.79 3.89
N PRO A 146 -4.31 -6.61 5.22
CA PRO A 146 -5.43 -5.94 5.84
C PRO A 146 -5.43 -4.43 5.54
N ALA A 147 -6.62 -3.84 5.58
CA ALA A 147 -6.88 -2.39 5.59
C ALA A 147 -6.00 -1.64 6.60
N ILE A 148 -5.35 -0.55 6.18
CA ILE A 148 -4.46 0.23 7.07
C ILE A 148 -5.24 0.85 8.23
N SER A 149 -6.48 1.28 8.00
CA SER A 149 -7.37 1.79 9.04
C SER A 149 -7.58 0.77 10.17
N ARG A 150 -7.80 -0.50 9.81
CA ARG A 150 -7.94 -1.61 10.76
C ARG A 150 -6.64 -1.91 11.50
N VAL A 151 -5.50 -1.84 10.82
CA VAL A 151 -4.17 -2.02 11.43
C VAL A 151 -3.94 -0.95 12.51
N ARG A 152 -4.21 0.32 12.19
CA ARG A 152 -4.10 1.45 13.12
C ARG A 152 -5.02 1.31 14.32
N GLU A 153 -6.31 1.13 14.07
CA GLU A 153 -7.32 0.97 15.13
C GLU A 153 -6.93 -0.13 16.11
N THR A 154 -6.56 -1.31 15.58
CA THR A 154 -6.23 -2.46 16.43
C THR A 154 -4.87 -2.33 17.11
N LEU A 155 -3.90 -1.62 16.54
CA LEU A 155 -2.66 -1.26 17.25
C LEU A 155 -2.98 -0.41 18.48
N GLY A 156 -3.81 0.61 18.32
CA GLY A 156 -4.26 1.46 19.43
C GLY A 156 -4.98 0.66 20.51
N THR A 157 -5.97 -0.15 20.13
CA THR A 157 -6.80 -0.88 21.10
C THR A 157 -6.09 -2.03 21.79
N ASP A 158 -5.27 -2.80 21.06
CA ASP A 158 -4.73 -4.07 21.56
C ASP A 158 -3.30 -3.96 22.09
N ILE A 159 -2.54 -2.97 21.61
CA ILE A 159 -1.13 -2.76 21.99
C ILE A 159 -0.95 -1.44 22.75
N GLY A 160 -1.50 -0.34 22.23
CA GLY A 160 -1.60 0.96 22.88
C GLY A 160 -1.28 2.15 21.97
N ASP A 161 -1.92 3.28 22.24
CA ASP A 161 -1.87 4.53 21.46
C ASP A 161 -0.45 5.01 21.11
N ALA A 162 0.53 4.81 22.00
CA ALA A 162 1.92 5.20 21.74
C ALA A 162 2.56 4.36 20.62
N THR A 163 2.20 3.07 20.54
CA THR A 163 2.69 2.16 19.49
C THR A 163 2.01 2.50 18.16
N GLU A 164 0.72 2.79 18.17
CA GLU A 164 -0.02 3.27 16.99
C GLU A 164 0.60 4.57 16.45
N SER A 165 0.80 5.58 17.31
CA SER A 165 1.37 6.87 16.90
C SER A 165 2.79 6.75 16.34
N ASP A 166 3.63 5.89 16.93
CA ASP A 166 4.98 5.62 16.41
C ASP A 166 4.92 4.86 15.08
N PHE A 167 3.97 3.94 14.91
CA PHE A 167 3.75 3.21 13.65
C PHE A 167 3.35 4.16 12.52
N ASP A 168 2.40 5.06 12.77
CA ASP A 168 1.98 6.07 11.80
C ASP A 168 3.11 7.02 11.42
N THR A 169 3.92 7.42 12.40
CA THR A 169 5.07 8.29 12.14
C THR A 169 6.13 7.59 11.28
N VAL A 170 6.34 6.29 11.51
CA VAL A 170 7.24 5.47 10.69
C VAL A 170 6.69 5.32 9.28
N LEU A 171 5.40 5.02 9.12
CA LEU A 171 4.77 4.86 7.81
C LEU A 171 4.85 6.14 6.98
N ALA A 172 4.50 7.28 7.56
CA ALA A 172 4.60 8.58 6.90
C ALA A 172 6.04 8.91 6.48
N SER A 173 7.05 8.47 7.25
CA SER A 173 8.45 8.64 6.85
C SER A 173 8.83 7.79 5.63
N LEU A 174 8.25 6.59 5.51
CA LEU A 174 8.51 5.67 4.39
C LEU A 174 7.81 6.13 3.11
N GLU A 175 6.58 6.67 3.22
CA GLU A 175 5.84 7.25 2.09
C GLU A 175 6.63 8.37 1.41
N THR A 176 7.18 9.30 2.20
CA THR A 176 8.01 10.41 1.67
C THR A 176 9.34 9.96 1.07
N ALA A 177 9.78 8.73 1.36
CA ALA A 177 11.05 8.18 0.91
C ALA A 177 10.91 7.25 -0.31
N ARG A 178 9.72 7.15 -0.92
CA ARG A 178 9.46 6.38 -2.16
C ARG A 178 10.36 6.85 -3.30
N GLY A 179 11.54 6.26 -3.38
CA GLY A 179 12.51 6.43 -4.46
C GLY A 179 13.12 5.10 -4.95
N ASP A 180 13.12 4.05 -4.13
CA ASP A 180 13.64 2.73 -4.51
C ASP A 180 12.91 1.66 -3.69
N GLY A 181 12.11 0.81 -4.34
CA GLY A 181 11.20 -0.19 -3.74
C GLY A 181 11.82 -1.32 -2.91
N ASP A 182 12.69 -0.99 -1.95
CA ASP A 182 13.27 -1.87 -0.94
C ASP A 182 12.95 -1.31 0.46
N GLY A 183 11.67 -1.05 0.69
CA GLY A 183 11.12 -0.59 1.97
C GLY A 183 11.25 -1.65 3.08
N LEU A 184 11.07 -1.22 4.33
CA LEU A 184 10.95 -2.19 5.43
C LEU A 184 9.61 -2.92 5.31
N ASP A 185 9.63 -4.25 5.38
CA ASP A 185 8.39 -5.03 5.43
C ASP A 185 7.58 -4.73 6.70
N GLU A 186 6.29 -5.00 6.63
CA GLU A 186 5.31 -4.70 7.67
C GLU A 186 5.61 -5.37 9.01
N VAL A 187 6.20 -6.57 8.98
CA VAL A 187 6.61 -7.31 10.18
C VAL A 187 7.82 -6.64 10.81
N THR A 188 8.77 -6.19 9.99
CA THR A 188 9.95 -5.44 10.42
C THR A 188 9.55 -4.11 11.06
N ILE A 189 8.66 -3.34 10.43
CA ILE A 189 8.12 -2.08 10.99
C ILE A 189 7.45 -2.37 12.34
N SER A 190 6.54 -3.35 12.39
CA SER A 190 5.82 -3.72 13.60
C SER A 190 6.76 -4.10 14.76
N LEU A 191 7.84 -4.84 14.47
CA LEU A 191 8.81 -5.25 15.49
C LEU A 191 9.67 -4.08 15.98
N LEU A 192 10.08 -3.16 15.10
CA LEU A 192 10.87 -1.98 15.48
C LEU A 192 10.05 -1.02 16.34
N VAL A 193 8.80 -0.76 15.96
CA VAL A 193 7.87 0.09 16.72
C VAL A 193 7.54 -0.55 18.07
N ALA A 194 7.28 -1.87 18.10
CA ALA A 194 7.08 -2.61 19.33
C ALA A 194 8.32 -2.58 20.25
N ALA A 195 9.52 -2.66 19.68
CA ALA A 195 10.78 -2.56 20.41
C ALA A 195 11.04 -1.16 20.99
N LYS A 196 10.63 -0.11 20.26
CA LYS A 196 10.67 1.28 20.74
C LYS A 196 9.72 1.52 21.92
N ASN A 197 8.58 0.83 21.93
CA ASN A 197 7.52 0.96 22.93
C ASN A 197 7.55 -0.11 24.03
N ASP A 198 8.65 -0.88 24.16
CA ASP A 198 8.80 -1.89 25.21
C ASP A 198 7.69 -2.98 25.24
N VAL A 199 7.10 -3.26 24.08
CA VAL A 199 5.99 -4.22 23.91
C VAL A 199 6.51 -5.65 24.03
N LEU A 200 5.69 -6.55 24.58
CA LEU A 200 6.03 -7.98 24.61
C LEU A 200 5.94 -8.57 23.21
N LEU A 201 6.95 -9.36 22.81
CA LEU A 201 6.96 -10.09 21.53
C LEU A 201 5.69 -10.93 21.35
N TYR A 202 5.17 -11.51 22.43
CA TYR A 202 3.94 -12.29 22.37
C TYR A 202 2.73 -11.46 21.95
N ASP A 203 2.60 -10.24 22.48
CA ASP A 203 1.43 -9.39 22.25
C ASP A 203 1.46 -8.91 20.79
N ILE A 204 2.58 -8.35 20.32
CA ILE A 204 2.71 -7.89 18.93
C ILE A 204 2.60 -9.05 17.92
N SER A 205 3.20 -10.22 18.20
CA SER A 205 3.10 -11.37 17.29
C SER A 205 1.70 -11.99 17.26
N LYS A 206 0.96 -11.88 18.37
CA LYS A 206 -0.43 -12.32 18.43
C LYS A 206 -1.32 -11.34 17.67
N TRP A 207 -1.19 -10.05 17.96
CA TRP A 207 -1.90 -8.98 17.25
C TRP A 207 -1.70 -9.09 15.73
N GLY A 208 -0.45 -9.19 15.26
CA GLY A 208 -0.16 -9.27 13.83
C GLY A 208 -0.75 -10.52 13.16
N GLU A 209 -0.87 -11.64 13.89
CA GLU A 209 -1.55 -12.83 13.38
C GLU A 209 -3.07 -12.65 13.36
N ASP A 210 -3.65 -12.06 14.41
CA ASP A 210 -5.09 -11.86 14.56
C ASP A 210 -5.63 -10.84 13.53
N VAL A 211 -4.83 -9.82 13.16
CA VAL A 211 -5.17 -8.81 12.14
C VAL A 211 -4.88 -9.29 10.72
N GLY A 212 -4.01 -10.29 10.55
CA GLY A 212 -3.67 -10.85 9.25
C GLY A 212 -2.40 -10.28 8.60
N ILE A 213 -1.58 -9.56 9.35
CA ILE A 213 -0.26 -9.06 8.92
C ILE A 213 0.65 -10.23 8.56
N ALA A 214 0.92 -11.11 9.54
CA ALA A 214 1.74 -12.29 9.31
C ALA A 214 1.57 -13.34 10.41
N SER A 215 1.95 -14.58 10.10
CA SER A 215 1.95 -15.65 11.10
C SER A 215 2.95 -15.39 12.25
N LYS A 216 2.68 -15.96 13.44
CA LYS A 216 3.65 -15.94 14.56
C LYS A 216 5.02 -16.49 14.19
N ALA A 217 5.07 -17.47 13.28
CA ALA A 217 6.34 -18.04 12.80
C ALA A 217 7.12 -17.05 11.93
N THR A 218 6.44 -16.17 11.18
CA THR A 218 7.08 -15.08 10.45
C THR A 218 7.63 -14.04 11.42
N PHE A 219 6.83 -13.54 12.36
CA PHE A 219 7.30 -12.65 13.43
C PHE A 219 8.52 -13.20 14.16
N SER A 220 8.50 -14.48 14.55
CA SER A 220 9.66 -15.10 15.21
C SER A 220 10.91 -15.13 14.33
N ARG A 221 10.79 -15.39 13.02
CA ARG A 221 11.93 -15.42 12.10
C ARG A 221 12.49 -14.03 11.86
N THR A 222 11.63 -13.04 11.61
CA THR A 222 12.03 -11.65 11.43
C THR A 222 12.66 -11.11 12.71
N LYS A 223 12.09 -11.42 13.88
CA LYS A 223 12.69 -11.09 15.19
C LYS A 223 14.13 -11.63 15.31
N THR A 224 14.34 -12.90 14.99
CA THR A 224 15.69 -13.50 15.06
C THR A 224 16.65 -12.79 14.10
N LYS A 225 16.22 -12.51 12.86
CA LYS A 225 17.02 -11.77 11.89
C LYS A 225 17.44 -10.40 12.43
N LEU A 226 16.50 -9.63 12.99
CA LEU A 226 16.76 -8.30 13.53
C LEU A 226 17.66 -8.35 14.78
N GLU A 227 17.54 -9.38 15.63
CA GLU A 227 18.41 -9.58 16.80
C GLU A 227 19.83 -9.99 16.39
N ASP A 228 19.97 -10.89 15.41
CA ASP A 228 21.27 -11.30 14.87
C ASP A 228 22.03 -10.12 14.24
N MET A 229 21.30 -9.15 13.70
CA MET A 229 21.84 -7.90 13.14
C MET A 229 22.01 -6.79 14.19
N GLY A 230 21.60 -7.03 15.44
CA GLY A 230 21.71 -6.07 16.55
C GLY A 230 20.72 -4.91 16.50
N LEU A 231 19.69 -4.96 15.64
CA LEU A 231 18.66 -3.90 15.54
C LEU A 231 17.71 -3.95 16.74
N ILE A 232 17.40 -5.15 17.23
CA ILE A 232 16.55 -5.36 18.41
C ILE A 232 17.22 -6.29 19.41
N ASP A 233 16.81 -6.16 20.67
CA ASP A 233 17.20 -7.01 21.79
C ASP A 233 15.95 -7.52 22.51
N THR A 234 16.14 -8.51 23.40
CA THR A 234 15.05 -8.99 24.26
C THR A 234 15.39 -9.03 25.74
N GLU A 235 14.46 -8.55 26.55
CA GLU A 235 14.50 -8.62 28.01
C GLU A 235 13.50 -9.67 28.52
N LYS A 236 13.94 -10.54 29.45
CA LYS A 236 13.07 -11.56 30.03
C LYS A 236 12.15 -10.96 31.09
N VAL A 237 10.85 -11.12 30.90
CA VAL A 237 9.80 -10.68 31.84
C VAL A 237 9.23 -11.91 32.55
N PRO A 238 9.42 -12.05 33.87
CA PRO A 238 8.84 -13.15 34.64
C PRO A 238 7.31 -13.19 34.54
N ILE A 239 6.75 -14.39 34.55
CA ILE A 239 5.31 -14.64 34.62
C ILE A 239 5.02 -15.71 35.68
N ASP A 240 3.78 -15.75 36.18
CA ASP A 240 3.39 -16.63 37.28
C ASP A 240 3.52 -18.13 36.93
N VAL A 241 3.23 -18.50 35.68
CA VAL A 241 3.31 -19.88 35.21
C VAL A 241 3.86 -19.93 33.79
N GLY A 242 4.92 -20.73 33.57
CA GLY A 242 5.48 -20.98 32.25
C GLY A 242 6.83 -20.31 32.01
N ARG A 243 7.20 -20.16 30.73
CA ARG A 243 8.45 -19.49 30.34
C ARG A 243 8.28 -17.98 30.40
N PRO A 244 9.30 -17.22 30.86
CA PRO A 244 9.28 -15.76 30.82
C PRO A 244 8.88 -15.24 29.42
N ARG A 245 8.12 -14.16 29.41
CA ARG A 245 7.83 -13.42 28.16
C ARG A 245 9.08 -12.64 27.75
N LEU A 246 9.14 -12.28 26.48
CA LEU A 246 10.23 -11.46 25.94
C LEU A 246 9.68 -10.07 25.67
N ARG A 247 10.21 -9.08 26.36
CA ARG A 247 10.01 -7.67 26.04
C ARG A 247 11.00 -7.30 24.94
N LEU A 248 10.50 -6.66 23.89
CA LEU A 248 11.33 -6.15 22.81
C LEU A 248 12.01 -4.85 23.25
N LYS A 249 13.25 -4.66 22.81
CA LYS A 249 14.08 -3.48 23.03
C LYS A 249 14.79 -3.12 21.72
N LEU A 250 15.08 -1.85 21.50
CA LEU A 250 16.00 -1.47 20.42
C LEU A 250 17.42 -1.88 20.82
N GLY A 251 18.15 -2.53 19.92
CA GLY A 251 19.49 -3.08 20.16
C GLY A 251 20.60 -2.07 19.86
N ASP A 252 20.51 -1.39 18.71
CA ASP A 252 21.49 -0.40 18.24
C ASP A 252 21.27 0.98 18.89
N ASP A 253 22.35 1.63 19.33
CA ASP A 253 22.28 2.93 19.98
C ASP A 253 21.77 4.04 19.05
N ARG A 254 21.97 3.93 17.73
CA ARG A 254 21.38 4.87 16.76
C ARG A 254 19.86 4.75 16.76
N LEU A 255 19.32 3.54 16.81
CA LEU A 255 17.87 3.32 16.88
C LEU A 255 17.31 3.83 18.22
N LYS A 256 17.99 3.60 19.34
CA LYS A 256 17.56 4.09 20.67
C LYS A 256 17.49 5.62 20.75
N ASN A 257 18.37 6.31 20.03
CA ASN A 257 18.41 7.78 20.00
C ASN A 257 17.53 8.38 18.90
N ALA A 258 17.05 7.57 17.95
CA ALA A 258 16.18 8.00 16.86
C ALA A 258 14.76 8.26 17.37
N ASP A 259 14.15 9.32 16.88
CA ASP A 259 12.70 9.49 16.99
C ASP A 259 11.97 8.49 16.06
N ALA A 260 10.64 8.47 16.09
CA ALA A 260 9.88 7.54 15.25
C ALA A 260 10.04 7.82 13.75
N ARG A 261 10.26 9.08 13.34
CA ARG A 261 10.43 9.46 11.93
C ARG A 261 11.78 8.98 11.39
N GLU A 262 12.80 9.00 12.23
CA GLU A 262 14.15 8.54 11.87
C GLU A 262 14.30 7.01 11.90
N LEU A 263 13.40 6.31 12.61
CA LEU A 263 13.53 4.88 12.90
C LEU A 263 13.66 4.04 11.63
N ALA A 264 12.83 4.32 10.62
CA ALA A 264 12.82 3.56 9.37
C ALA A 264 14.11 3.74 8.57
N GLY A 265 14.55 4.99 8.37
CA GLY A 265 15.77 5.29 7.63
C GLY A 265 17.02 4.75 8.33
N VAL A 266 17.08 4.83 9.67
CA VAL A 266 18.18 4.24 10.44
C VAL A 266 18.19 2.71 10.31
N ALA A 267 17.03 2.06 10.39
CA ALA A 267 16.93 0.62 10.23
C ALA A 267 17.29 0.16 8.80
N GLN A 268 16.83 0.85 7.76
CA GLN A 268 17.23 0.55 6.37
C GLN A 268 18.73 0.69 6.15
N SER A 269 19.33 1.78 6.62
CA SER A 269 20.79 1.98 6.55
C SER A 269 21.57 0.87 7.26
N LEU A 270 20.98 0.29 8.31
CA LEU A 270 21.54 -0.82 9.08
C LEU A 270 21.34 -2.19 8.42
N LEU A 271 20.26 -2.37 7.65
CA LEU A 271 19.98 -3.60 6.92
C LEU A 271 20.79 -3.71 5.63
N ALA A 272 21.15 -2.57 5.03
CA ALA A 272 21.95 -2.50 3.81
C ALA A 272 23.48 -2.62 4.04
N SER A 273 23.94 -2.59 5.30
CA SER A 273 25.35 -2.65 5.70
C SER A 273 25.84 -4.06 6.00
#